data_AF-E2AF97-F1
#
_entry.id   AF-E2AF97-F1
#
_cell.length_a   1.000
_cell.length_b   1.000
_cell.length_c   1.000
_cell.angle_alpha   90.00
_cell.angle_beta   90.00
_cell.angle_gamma   90.00
#
_symmetry.space_group_name_H-M   'P 1'
#
loop_
_entity.id
_entity.type
_entity.pdbx_description
1 polymer ?
#
loop_
_entity_poly.entity_id
_entity_poly.type
_entity_poly.pdbx_seq_one_letter_code
_entity_poly.pdbx_strand_id
1 'polypeptide(L)' 'KGHNGYFGCSKCIVEGDYENHRMLFLDKDCSLRTDESFHTRKNPEYHTGISPFEKILLPMVTTFPLDYMHLVCLG' A
#
# COMPACT_ATOMS: atom_id res chain seq x y z
N LYS A 1 5.17 1.21 -7.00
CA LYS A 1 6.42 1.89 -6.58
C LYS A 1 7.49 0.84 -6.28
N GLY A 2 8.76 1.22 -6.13
CA GLY A 2 9.79 0.31 -5.60
C GLY A 2 9.60 0.04 -4.10
N HIS A 3 10.41 -0.87 -3.55
CA HIS A 3 10.33 -1.32 -2.15
C HIS A 3 10.50 -0.17 -1.12
N ASN A 4 11.21 0.91 -1.47
CA ASN A 4 11.46 2.07 -0.61
C ASN A 4 10.53 3.26 -0.88
N GLY A 5 9.26 3.01 -1.19
CA GLY A 5 8.28 4.08 -1.39
C GLY A 5 7.70 4.58 -0.07
N TYR A 6 7.71 5.90 0.16
CA TYR A 6 7.07 6.55 1.32
C TYR A 6 5.59 6.18 1.50
N PHE A 7 4.86 5.91 0.42
CA PHE A 7 3.47 5.44 0.46
C PHE A 7 3.40 4.02 -0.11
N GLY A 8 4.09 3.10 0.56
CA GLY A 8 4.27 1.71 0.09
C GLY A 8 3.32 0.69 0.70
N CYS A 9 2.78 0.94 1.89
CA CYS A 9 1.88 0.01 2.57
C CYS A 9 0.58 -0.18 1.76
N SER A 10 0.23 -1.40 1.40
CA SER A 10 -0.97 -1.71 0.61
C SER A 10 -2.25 -1.80 1.45
N LYS A 11 -2.14 -1.96 2.77
CA LYS A 11 -3.29 -2.11 3.69
C LYS A 11 -3.63 -0.87 4.50
N CYS A 12 -2.69 0.05 4.68
CA CYS A 12 -2.91 1.27 5.46
C CYS A 12 -2.56 2.52 4.65
N ILE A 13 -3.27 3.61 4.93
CA ILE A 13 -2.95 4.95 4.45
C ILE A 13 -1.95 5.54 5.45
N VAL A 14 -0.67 5.27 5.20
CA VAL A 14 0.44 5.66 6.06
C VAL A 14 1.61 6.12 5.21
N GLU A 15 2.23 7.21 5.62
CA GLU A 15 3.54 7.62 5.13
C GLU A 15 4.61 6.93 5.96
N GLY A 16 5.60 6.35 5.30
CA GLY A 16 6.72 5.69 5.94
C GLY A 16 7.85 6.66 6.26
N ASP A 17 8.58 6.39 7.32
CA ASP A 17 9.79 7.10 7.71
C ASP A 17 11.02 6.40 7.16
N TYR A 18 11.94 7.17 6.58
CA TYR A 18 13.21 6.62 6.11
C TYR A 18 14.30 6.77 7.16
N GLU A 19 14.67 5.67 7.80
CA GLU A 19 15.70 5.64 8.83
C GLU A 19 16.68 4.49 8.63
N ASN A 20 17.97 4.72 8.92
CA ASN A 20 19.01 3.67 8.87
C ASN A 20 18.97 2.83 7.58
N HIS A 21 18.84 3.52 6.43
CA HIS A 21 18.77 2.93 5.09
C HIS A 21 17.57 1.98 4.85
N ARG A 22 16.47 2.17 5.60
CA ARG A 22 15.26 1.35 5.53
C ARG A 22 14.01 2.23 5.57
N MET A 23 12.96 1.80 4.87
CA MET A 23 11.64 2.41 4.94
C MET A 23 10.83 1.74 6.06
N LEU A 24 10.27 2.53 6.98
CA LEU A 24 9.56 2.06 8.17
C LEU A 24 8.13 2.60 8.18
N PHE A 25 7.13 1.74 8.39
CA PHE A 25 5.73 2.16 8.54
C PHE A 25 5.32 1.95 10.00
N LEU A 26 5.61 2.94 10.85
CA LEU A 26 5.48 2.79 12.31
C LEU A 26 4.17 3.32 12.89
N ASP A 27 3.45 4.16 12.15
CA ASP A 27 2.16 4.69 12.59
C ASP A 27 1.10 3.59 12.63
N LYS A 28 0.63 3.26 13.84
CA LYS A 28 -0.39 2.24 14.09
C LYS A 28 -1.80 2.82 14.17
N ASP A 29 -1.93 4.14 14.34
CA ASP A 29 -3.20 4.84 14.43
C ASP A 29 -3.66 5.37 13.05
N CYS A 30 -2.99 4.93 11.99
CA CYS A 30 -3.31 5.25 10.61
C CYS A 30 -4.62 4.58 10.13
N SER A 31 -5.26 5.20 9.15
CA SER A 31 -6.49 4.68 8.55
C SER A 31 -6.22 3.44 7.71
N LEU A 32 -7.07 2.41 7.84
CA LEU A 32 -7.04 1.27 6.93
C LEU A 32 -7.47 1.69 5.52
N ARG A 33 -6.78 1.17 4.52
CA ARG A 33 -7.21 1.28 3.14
C ARG A 33 -8.38 0.34 2.92
N THR A 34 -9.40 0.85 2.26
CA THR A 34 -10.58 0.09 1.82
C THR A 34 -10.64 0.04 0.29
N ASP A 35 -11.38 -0.91 -0.27
CA ASP A 35 -11.60 -0.98 -1.72
C ASP A 35 -12.18 0.33 -2.26
N GLU A 36 -13.10 0.94 -1.53
CA GLU A 36 -13.67 2.25 -1.85
C GLU A 36 -12.61 3.36 -1.84
N SER A 37 -11.76 3.43 -0.81
CA SER A 37 -10.72 4.45 -0.70
C SER A 37 -9.68 4.34 -1.83
N PHE A 38 -9.39 3.12 -2.27
CA PHE A 38 -8.51 2.85 -3.42
C PHE A 38 -9.20 3.27 -4.72
N HIS A 39 -10.46 2.87 -4.91
CA HIS A 39 -11.23 3.19 -6.11
C HIS A 39 -11.41 4.71 -6.29
N THR A 40 -11.69 5.41 -5.21
CA THR A 40 -11.79 6.89 -5.16
C THR A 40 -10.44 7.60 -5.14
N ARG A 41 -9.33 6.84 -5.09
CA ARG A 41 -7.94 7.34 -5.11
C ARG A 41 -7.65 8.38 -4.02
N LYS A 42 -8.19 8.18 -2.81
CA LYS A 42 -8.04 9.10 -1.67
C LYS A 42 -6.59 9.35 -1.24
N ASN A 43 -5.66 8.46 -1.59
CA ASN A 43 -4.22 8.59 -1.30
C ASN A 43 -3.44 8.61 -2.63
N PRO A 44 -3.40 9.75 -3.34
CA PRO A 44 -2.85 9.84 -4.70
C PRO A 44 -1.36 9.45 -4.77
N GLU A 45 -0.60 9.68 -3.70
CA GLU A 45 0.81 9.32 -3.62
C GLU A 45 1.04 7.81 -3.66
N TYR A 46 0.07 6.99 -3.24
CA TYR A 46 0.16 5.53 -3.34
C TYR A 46 0.01 5.04 -4.78
N HIS A 47 -0.83 5.69 -5.59
CA HIS A 47 -1.16 5.21 -6.91
C HIS A 47 -0.09 5.57 -7.96
N THR A 48 0.42 4.57 -8.68
CA THR A 48 1.39 4.77 -9.77
C THR A 48 0.79 4.65 -11.17
N GLY A 49 -0.51 4.36 -11.28
CA GLY A 49 -1.19 4.15 -12.56
C GLY A 49 -2.61 3.64 -12.38
N ILE A 50 -3.15 3.02 -13.44
CA ILE A 50 -4.44 2.32 -13.43
C ILE A 50 -4.18 0.87 -13.80
N SER A 51 -4.52 -0.04 -12.88
CA SER A 51 -4.43 -1.48 -13.10
C SER A 51 -5.54 -1.96 -14.05
N PRO A 52 -5.29 -2.95 -14.92
CA PRO A 52 -6.35 -3.64 -15.65
C PRO A 52 -7.44 -4.22 -14.72
N PHE A 53 -7.07 -4.59 -13.49
CA PHE A 53 -8.03 -5.09 -12.50
C PHE A 53 -9.01 -4.02 -11.99
N GLU A 54 -8.61 -2.73 -12.00
CA GLU A 54 -9.53 -1.63 -11.69
C GLU A 54 -10.64 -1.52 -12.74
N LYS A 55 -10.35 -1.85 -14.01
CA LYS A 55 -11.32 -1.75 -15.12
C LYS A 55 -12.45 -2.78 -15.03
N ILE A 56 -12.21 -3.91 -14.39
CA ILE A 56 -13.21 -4.95 -14.15
C ILE A 56 -13.86 -4.82 -12.76
N LEU A 57 -13.65 -3.70 -12.07
CA LEU A 57 -14.18 -3.42 -10.73
C LEU A 57 -13.77 -4.46 -9.68
N LEU A 58 -12.57 -5.04 -9.83
CA LEU A 58 -12.04 -5.97 -8.83
C LEU A 58 -11.71 -5.22 -7.53
N PRO A 59 -12.11 -5.71 -6.35
CA PRO A 59 -11.74 -5.12 -5.06
C PRO A 59 -10.21 -5.17 -4.83
N MET A 60 -9.52 -4.05 -5.05
CA MET A 60 -8.06 -4.00 -5.11
C MET A 60 -7.36 -4.17 -3.76
N VAL A 61 -8.02 -3.92 -2.64
CA VAL A 61 -7.43 -4.04 -1.32
C VAL A 61 -7.74 -5.40 -0.71
N THR A 62 -8.98 -5.86 -0.80
CA THR A 62 -9.42 -7.11 -0.15
C THR A 62 -9.03 -8.37 -0.93
N THR A 63 -8.95 -8.30 -2.27
CA THR A 63 -8.64 -9.47 -3.12
C THR A 63 -7.18 -9.91 -3.01
N PHE A 64 -6.25 -8.97 -2.87
CA PHE A 64 -4.82 -9.27 -2.90
C PHE A 64 -4.27 -9.43 -1.46
N PRO A 65 -3.81 -10.63 -1.09
CA PRO A 65 -3.20 -10.84 0.22
C PRO A 65 -1.84 -10.15 0.29
N LEU A 66 -1.40 -9.89 1.51
CA LEU A 66 -0.02 -9.49 1.74
C LEU A 66 0.90 -10.70 1.52
N ASP A 67 1.98 -10.50 0.77
CA ASP A 67 2.93 -11.56 0.51
C ASP A 67 3.85 -11.75 1.72
N TYR A 68 3.74 -12.93 2.33
CA TYR A 68 4.55 -13.37 3.46
C TYR A 68 6.05 -13.27 3.16
N MET A 69 6.46 -13.58 1.92
CA MET A 69 7.87 -13.58 1.55
C MET A 69 8.49 -12.18 1.68
N HIS A 70 7.80 -11.14 1.21
CA HIS A 70 8.27 -9.76 1.33
C HIS A 70 8.12 -9.20 2.74
N LEU A 71 7.09 -9.60 3.49
CA LEU A 71 6.85 -9.05 4.82
C LEU A 71 7.68 -9.67 5.94
N VAL A 72 8.00 -10.96 5.84
CA VAL A 72 8.61 -11.71 6.95
C VAL A 72 9.97 -12.28 6.59
N CYS A 73 10.10 -12.83 5.38
CA CYS A 73 11.34 -13.54 5.00
C CYS A 73 12.43 -12.63 4.45
N LEU A 74 12.07 -11.61 3.66
CA LEU A 74 13.03 -10.79 2.91
C LEU A 74 13.26 -9.42 3.54
N GLY A 75 12.22 -8.72 3.99
CA GLY A 75 12.31 -7.37 4.57
C GLY A 75 12.61 -6.30 3.53
#